data_AF-A0AA38RFB9-F1
#
_entry.id   AF-A0AA38RFB9-F1
#
_cell.length_a   1.000
_cell.length_b   1.000
_cell.length_c   1.000
_cell.angle_alpha   90.00
_cell.angle_beta   90.00
_cell.angle_gamma   90.00
#
_symmetry.space_group_name_H-M   'P 1'
#
loop_
_entity.id
_entity.type
_entity.pdbx_description
1 polymer ?
#
loop_
_entity_poly.entity_id
_entity_poly.type
_entity_poly.pdbx_seq_one_letter_code
_entity_poly.pdbx_strand_id
1 'polypeptide(L)'
;MDQAEHLKVHQLGEEERKELIDAVPAIKQLLVPDGPVEVCRDGLKLMDACAKFIAQFKPWEKFRSPSKIIAVRLVQPSKIPVDAPYLLIPAEPSGDAEVAGQTVEPGSYLWLTRDVDVKPRSLFLLLKADT
;
A
#
# COMPACT_ATOMS: atom_id res chain seq x y z
N MET A 1 -14.59 -15.97 -2.91
CA MET A 1 -13.17 -15.60 -3.01
C MET A 1 -12.45 -16.30 -1.87
N ASP A 2 -11.49 -17.15 -2.23
CA ASP A 2 -10.81 -18.09 -1.33
C ASP A 2 -10.04 -17.41 -0.19
N GLN A 3 -10.02 -18.07 0.97
CA GLN A 3 -9.15 -17.72 2.10
C GLN A 3 -7.66 -17.75 1.73
N ALA A 4 -7.29 -18.40 0.61
CA ALA A 4 -5.92 -18.66 0.20
C ALA A 4 -5.12 -17.43 -0.29
N GLU A 5 -5.79 -16.32 -0.64
CA GLU A 5 -5.09 -15.13 -1.15
C GLU A 5 -4.70 -14.15 -0.03
N HIS A 6 -5.28 -14.25 1.17
CA HIS A 6 -4.96 -13.32 2.26
C HIS A 6 -3.48 -13.42 2.67
N LEU A 7 -2.79 -12.27 2.75
CA LEU A 7 -1.37 -12.15 3.08
C LEU A 7 -0.43 -12.85 2.10
N LYS A 8 -0.93 -13.26 0.93
CA LYS A 8 -0.07 -13.80 -0.11
C LYS A 8 0.84 -12.68 -0.62
N VAL A 9 2.15 -12.91 -0.54
CA VAL A 9 3.17 -11.97 -1.02
C VAL A 9 3.37 -12.19 -2.52
N HIS A 10 3.31 -11.09 -3.26
CA HIS A 10 3.61 -11.06 -4.68
C HIS A 10 4.74 -10.08 -4.95
N GLN A 11 5.57 -10.39 -5.93
CA GLN A 11 6.67 -9.52 -6.32
C GLN A 11 6.20 -8.54 -7.40
N LEU A 12 6.64 -7.29 -7.28
CA LEU A 12 6.54 -6.30 -8.33
C LEU A 12 7.57 -6.60 -9.42
N GLY A 13 7.24 -6.26 -10.67
CA GLY A 13 8.20 -6.22 -11.76
C GLY A 13 9.28 -5.17 -11.52
N GLU A 14 10.40 -5.28 -12.24
CA GLU A 14 11.54 -4.36 -12.09
C GLU A 14 11.14 -2.90 -12.35
N GLU A 15 10.40 -2.65 -13.43
CA GLU A 15 9.90 -1.31 -13.78
C GLU A 15 8.86 -0.80 -12.77
N GLU A 16 7.95 -1.66 -12.29
CA GLU A 16 6.98 -1.29 -11.26
C GLU A 16 7.68 -0.87 -9.97
N ARG A 17 8.69 -1.63 -9.54
CA ARG A 17 9.49 -1.34 -8.35
C ARG A 17 10.23 -0.01 -8.49
N LYS A 18 10.84 0.24 -9.65
CA LYS A 18 11.54 1.49 -9.94
C LYS A 18 10.60 2.70 -9.87
N GLU A 19 9.47 2.63 -10.56
CA GLU A 19 8.50 3.73 -10.58
C GLU A 19 7.87 3.98 -9.20
N LEU A 20 7.69 2.92 -8.38
CA LEU A 20 7.27 3.07 -6.99
C LEU A 20 8.30 3.85 -6.16
N ILE A 21 9.59 3.49 -6.27
CA ILE A 21 10.69 4.16 -5.56
C ILE A 21 10.76 5.64 -5.96
N ASP A 22 10.65 5.94 -7.26
CA ASP A 22 10.70 7.31 -7.78
C ASP A 22 9.49 8.15 -7.30
N ALA A 23 8.34 7.51 -7.04
CA ALA A 23 7.14 8.18 -6.53
C ALA A 23 7.20 8.48 -5.02
N VAL A 24 8.00 7.74 -4.23
CA VAL A 24 8.05 7.87 -2.76
C VAL A 24 8.22 9.33 -2.30
N PRO A 25 9.19 10.12 -2.79
CA PRO A 25 9.37 11.49 -2.32
C PRO A 25 8.12 12.37 -2.49
N ALA A 26 7.38 12.21 -3.59
CA ALA A 26 6.15 12.95 -3.83
C ALA A 26 5.02 12.48 -2.89
N ILE A 27 4.88 11.17 -2.68
CA ILE A 27 3.90 10.61 -1.73
C ILE A 27 4.15 11.16 -0.32
N LYS A 28 5.42 11.22 0.12
CA LYS A 28 5.80 11.70 1.46
C LYS A 28 5.34 13.15 1.71
N GLN A 29 5.35 14.00 0.68
CA GLN A 29 4.93 15.41 0.79
C GLN A 29 3.41 15.57 0.94
N LEU A 30 2.63 14.55 0.59
CA LEU A 30 1.18 14.55 0.65
C LEU A 30 0.62 14.02 1.99
N LEU A 31 1.46 13.40 2.81
CA LEU A 31 1.06 12.84 4.09
C LEU A 31 0.81 13.95 5.11
N VAL A 32 -0.30 13.83 5.82
CA VAL A 32 -0.62 14.71 6.95
C VAL A 32 -0.79 13.89 8.22
N PRO A 33 -0.38 14.40 9.40
CA PRO A 33 -0.60 13.71 10.67
C PRO A 33 -2.08 13.47 10.95
N ASP A 34 -2.42 12.26 11.38
CA ASP A 34 -3.76 11.83 11.78
C ASP A 34 -3.63 10.88 12.99
N GLY A 35 -3.45 11.49 14.17
CA GLY A 35 -3.18 10.76 15.40
C GLY A 35 -1.87 9.94 15.32
N PRO A 36 -1.92 8.61 15.46
CA PRO A 36 -0.72 7.75 15.47
C PRO A 36 -0.15 7.41 14.09
N VAL A 37 -0.76 7.94 13.02
CA VAL A 37 -0.36 7.69 11.64
C VAL A 37 -0.20 9.01 10.90
N GLU A 38 0.54 9.01 9.80
CA GLU A 38 0.45 10.05 8.78
C GLU A 38 -0.27 9.46 7.58
N VAL A 39 -1.25 10.17 7.01
CA VAL A 39 -2.11 9.61 5.97
C VAL A 39 -2.39 10.64 4.90
N CYS A 40 -2.52 10.17 3.66
CA CYS A 40 -3.10 10.91 2.56
C CYS A 40 -4.30 10.13 2.03
N ARG A 41 -5.47 10.76 2.02
CA ARG A 41 -6.72 10.19 1.47
C ARG A 41 -7.16 10.90 0.18
N ASP A 42 -6.40 11.88 -0.28
CA ASP A 42 -6.65 12.60 -1.53
C ASP A 42 -6.19 11.71 -2.70
N GLY A 43 -7.12 10.89 -3.19
CA GLY A 43 -6.86 9.93 -4.25
C GLY A 43 -6.37 10.57 -5.54
N LEU A 44 -6.77 11.81 -5.86
CA LEU A 44 -6.33 12.50 -7.08
C LEU A 44 -4.86 12.89 -6.99
N LYS A 45 -4.45 13.51 -5.87
CA LYS A 45 -3.03 13.85 -5.66
C LYS A 45 -2.13 12.63 -5.59
N LEU A 46 -2.61 11.54 -4.99
CA LEU A 46 -1.88 10.28 -4.95
C LEU A 46 -1.78 9.61 -6.33
N MET A 47 -2.84 9.66 -7.13
CA MET A 47 -2.83 9.21 -8.52
C MET A 47 -1.80 9.99 -9.34
N ASP A 48 -1.73 11.31 -9.18
CA ASP A 48 -0.74 12.14 -9.86
C ASP A 48 0.69 11.81 -9.40
N ALA A 49 0.91 11.69 -8.08
CA ALA A 49 2.20 11.35 -7.50
C ALA A 49 2.70 9.95 -7.93
N CYS A 50 1.79 9.00 -8.13
CA CYS A 50 2.09 7.61 -8.48
C CYS A 50 1.77 7.27 -9.93
N ALA A 51 1.54 8.25 -10.81
CA ALA A 51 0.91 8.03 -12.11
C ALA A 51 1.64 6.98 -12.96
N LYS A 52 2.98 7.04 -12.99
CA LYS A 52 3.81 6.07 -13.72
C LYS A 52 3.74 4.68 -13.10
N PHE A 53 3.85 4.59 -11.77
CA PHE A 53 3.71 3.32 -11.05
C PHE A 53 2.35 2.67 -11.35
N ILE A 54 1.25 3.42 -11.24
CA ILE A 54 -0.11 2.92 -11.48
C ILE A 54 -0.30 2.48 -12.93
N ALA A 55 0.29 3.20 -13.89
CA ALA A 55 0.25 2.82 -15.30
C ALA A 55 0.96 1.48 -15.58
N GLN A 56 2.08 1.20 -14.90
CA GLN A 56 2.81 -0.05 -15.04
C GLN A 56 2.14 -1.20 -14.26
N PHE A 57 1.74 -0.96 -13.01
CA PHE A 57 1.18 -1.97 -12.11
C PHE A 57 -0.24 -2.41 -12.45
N LYS A 58 -1.02 -1.52 -13.10
CA LYS A 58 -2.38 -1.78 -13.59
C LYS A 58 -3.31 -2.43 -12.55
N PRO A 59 -3.56 -1.78 -11.40
CA PRO A 59 -4.35 -2.37 -10.32
C PRO A 59 -5.80 -2.71 -10.73
N TRP A 60 -6.35 -2.06 -11.76
CA TRP A 60 -7.67 -2.37 -12.30
C TRP A 60 -7.79 -3.80 -12.86
N GLU A 61 -6.69 -4.39 -13.34
CA GLU A 61 -6.68 -5.78 -13.79
C GLU A 61 -6.90 -6.76 -12.63
N LYS A 62 -6.62 -6.33 -11.39
CA LYS A 62 -6.77 -7.13 -10.16
C LYS A 62 -8.13 -6.92 -9.48
N PHE A 63 -8.63 -5.68 -9.44
CA PHE A 63 -9.86 -5.34 -8.71
C PHE A 63 -11.15 -5.39 -9.51
N ARG A 64 -11.09 -5.53 -10.85
CA ARG A 64 -12.26 -5.46 -11.77
C ARG A 64 -13.04 -4.13 -11.76
N SER A 65 -12.69 -3.17 -10.91
CA SER A 65 -13.30 -1.84 -10.76
C SER A 65 -12.22 -0.76 -10.56
N PRO A 66 -12.53 0.55 -10.67
CA PRO A 66 -11.56 1.59 -10.37
C PRO A 66 -11.06 1.43 -8.92
N SER A 67 -9.76 1.61 -8.70
CA SER A 67 -9.18 1.49 -7.36
C SER A 67 -9.09 2.85 -6.68
N LYS A 68 -9.50 2.95 -5.41
CA LYS A 68 -9.14 4.07 -4.52
C LYS A 68 -7.71 3.90 -4.04
N ILE A 69 -6.97 5.00 -3.95
CA ILE A 69 -5.58 5.03 -3.48
C ILE A 69 -5.50 5.79 -2.16
N ILE A 70 -4.84 5.19 -1.17
CA ILE A 70 -4.55 5.79 0.12
C ILE A 70 -3.06 5.59 0.39
N ALA A 71 -2.37 6.60 0.91
CA ALA A 71 -1.03 6.45 1.44
C ALA A 71 -1.06 6.56 2.96
N VAL A 72 -0.39 5.66 3.66
CA VAL A 72 -0.32 5.67 5.13
C VAL A 72 1.10 5.37 5.58
N ARG A 73 1.63 6.21 6.46
CA ARG A 73 2.84 5.95 7.23
C ARG A 73 2.46 5.68 8.68
N LEU A 74 2.83 4.52 9.18
CA LEU A 74 2.60 4.17 10.58
C LEU A 74 3.75 4.68 11.42
N VAL A 75 3.48 5.51 12.42
CA VAL A 75 4.53 6.03 13.33
C VAL A 75 4.69 5.13 14.56
N GLN A 76 3.63 4.43 14.93
CA GLN A 76 3.58 3.41 16.00
C GLN A 76 2.85 2.14 15.51
N PRO A 77 3.00 0.98 16.18
CA PRO A 77 2.28 -0.23 15.79
C PRO A 77 0.79 0.06 15.72
N SER A 78 0.12 -0.41 14.67
CA SER A 78 -1.29 -0.11 14.42
C SER A 78 -1.95 -1.21 13.61
N LYS A 79 -3.27 -1.25 13.71
CA LYS A 79 -4.10 -2.19 12.96
C LYS A 79 -4.68 -1.47 11.73
N ILE A 80 -4.48 -2.03 10.55
CA ILE A 80 -5.13 -1.56 9.31
C ILE A 80 -6.49 -2.24 9.23
N PRO A 81 -7.62 -1.49 9.32
CA PRO A 81 -8.94 -2.05 9.12
C PRO A 81 -9.16 -2.39 7.65
N VAL A 82 -9.72 -3.56 7.38
CA VAL A 82 -9.94 -4.08 6.03
C VAL A 82 -11.42 -4.40 5.85
N ASP A 83 -12.16 -3.40 5.36
CA ASP A 83 -13.60 -3.45 5.08
C ASP A 83 -13.94 -3.97 3.67
N ALA A 84 -12.97 -3.94 2.75
CA ALA A 84 -13.01 -4.55 1.42
C ALA A 84 -11.59 -5.01 1.05
N PRO A 85 -11.38 -5.82 0.00
CA PRO A 85 -10.04 -6.24 -0.36
C PRO A 85 -9.10 -5.06 -0.69
N TYR A 86 -7.88 -5.07 -0.12
CA TYR A 86 -6.81 -4.11 -0.41
C TYR A 86 -5.59 -4.81 -1.00
N LEU A 87 -4.87 -4.11 -1.86
CA LEU A 87 -3.47 -4.36 -2.12
C LEU A 87 -2.68 -3.45 -1.20
N LEU A 88 -1.91 -4.04 -0.30
CA LEU A 88 -0.94 -3.32 0.52
C LEU A 88 0.42 -3.40 -0.16
N ILE A 89 0.95 -2.24 -0.55
CA ILE A 89 2.23 -2.09 -1.24
C ILE A 89 3.16 -1.31 -0.31
N PRO A 90 4.22 -1.92 0.25
CA PRO A 90 5.23 -1.21 1.00
C PRO A 90 6.06 -0.36 0.04
N ALA A 91 5.87 0.96 0.11
CA ALA A 91 6.62 1.91 -0.71
C ALA A 91 7.99 2.21 -0.09
N GLU A 92 8.07 2.22 1.24
CA GLU A 92 9.32 2.34 1.98
C GLU A 92 9.18 1.56 3.30
N PRO A 93 9.39 0.23 3.29
CA PRO A 93 9.39 -0.55 4.52
C PRO A 93 10.66 -0.28 5.32
N SER A 94 10.54 -0.16 6.65
CA SER A 94 11.68 -0.24 7.55
C SER A 94 12.21 -1.67 7.62
N GLY A 95 13.47 -1.86 8.03
CA GLY A 95 14.07 -3.20 8.15
C GLY A 95 13.37 -4.13 9.15
N ASP A 96 12.55 -3.58 10.04
CA ASP A 96 11.73 -4.26 11.04
C ASP A 96 10.22 -4.22 10.72
N ALA A 97 9.85 -3.84 9.51
CA ALA A 97 8.47 -3.76 9.05
C ALA A 97 7.84 -5.15 8.95
N GLU A 98 6.73 -5.34 9.65
CA GLU A 98 5.96 -6.58 9.61
C GLU A 98 4.48 -6.28 9.38
N VAL A 99 3.83 -7.13 8.59
CA VAL A 99 2.38 -7.18 8.42
C VAL A 99 1.93 -8.57 8.87
N ALA A 100 1.08 -8.64 9.90
CA ALA A 100 0.63 -9.89 10.52
C ALA A 100 1.78 -10.86 10.89
N GLY A 101 2.89 -10.31 11.39
CA GLY A 101 4.09 -11.07 11.77
C GLY A 101 4.97 -11.53 10.61
N GLN A 102 4.65 -11.14 9.38
CA GLN A 102 5.48 -11.42 8.20
C GLN A 102 6.30 -10.18 7.84
N THR A 103 7.61 -10.34 7.70
CA THR A 103 8.48 -9.28 7.18
C THR A 103 8.06 -8.91 5.77
N VAL A 104 7.98 -7.60 5.51
CA VAL A 104 7.58 -7.11 4.19
C VAL A 104 8.77 -6.52 3.45
N GLU A 105 9.04 -7.06 2.27
CA GLU A 105 10.22 -6.67 1.49
C GLU A 105 9.90 -5.51 0.53
N PRO A 106 10.85 -4.60 0.29
CA PRO A 106 10.72 -3.59 -0.76
C PRO A 106 10.51 -4.23 -2.13
N GLY A 107 9.52 -3.75 -2.88
CA GLY A 107 9.21 -4.31 -4.20
C GLY A 107 8.19 -5.45 -4.16
N SER A 108 7.46 -5.61 -3.07
CA SER A 108 6.38 -6.59 -2.96
C SER A 108 5.01 -5.93 -2.81
N TYR A 109 3.95 -6.72 -2.91
CA TYR A 109 2.61 -6.33 -2.48
C TYR A 109 1.87 -7.53 -1.88
N LEU A 110 0.92 -7.25 -1.00
CA LEU A 110 0.12 -8.25 -0.29
C LEU A 110 -1.35 -8.02 -0.56
N TRP A 111 -2.10 -9.11 -0.67
CA TRP A 111 -3.55 -9.06 -0.75
C TRP A 111 -4.17 -9.15 0.66
N LEU A 112 -4.87 -8.11 1.09
CA LEU A 112 -5.52 -8.05 2.38
C LEU A 112 -7.03 -8.22 2.23
N THR A 113 -7.61 -9.16 2.97
CA THR A 113 -9.07 -9.40 3.01
C THR A 113 -9.62 -9.42 4.43
N ARG A 114 -8.75 -9.19 5.42
CA ARG A 114 -9.05 -9.13 6.85
C ARG A 114 -8.11 -8.11 7.47
N ASP A 115 -8.53 -7.56 8.60
CA ASP A 115 -7.70 -6.61 9.31
C ASP A 115 -6.33 -7.21 9.65
N VAL A 116 -5.29 -6.38 9.62
CA VAL A 116 -3.92 -6.81 9.90
C VAL A 116 -3.24 -5.86 10.87
N ASP A 117 -2.50 -6.44 11.81
CA ASP A 117 -1.57 -5.69 12.64
C ASP A 117 -0.30 -5.40 11.85
N VAL A 118 0.18 -4.17 11.95
CA VAL A 118 1.34 -3.70 11.21
C VAL A 118 2.30 -2.99 12.15
N LYS A 119 3.58 -3.37 12.07
CA LYS A 119 4.67 -2.71 12.81
C LYS A 119 5.03 -1.37 12.16
N PRO A 120 5.47 -0.38 12.95
CA PRO A 120 5.62 1.00 12.51
C PRO A 120 6.78 1.24 11.56
N ARG A 121 6.95 2.52 11.19
CA ARG A 121 8.06 3.12 10.44
C ARG A 121 8.11 2.75 8.97
N SER A 122 6.97 2.32 8.44
CA SER A 122 6.82 1.97 7.03
C SER A 122 5.78 2.83 6.36
N LEU A 123 6.08 3.25 5.14
CA LEU A 123 5.13 3.88 4.23
C LEU A 123 4.49 2.81 3.36
N PHE A 124 3.16 2.76 3.39
CA PHE A 124 2.36 1.87 2.57
C PHE A 124 1.49 2.67 1.61
N LEU A 125 1.38 2.18 0.39
CA LEU A 125 0.32 2.52 -0.54
C LEU A 125 -0.74 1.43 -0.44
N LEU A 126 -1.98 1.82 -0.16
CA LEU A 126 -3.13 0.94 -0.10
C LEU A 126 -3.99 1.23 -1.34
N LEU A 127 -4.18 0.20 -2.17
CA LEU A 127 -5.13 0.26 -3.28
C LEU A 127 -6.35 -0.56 -2.88
N LYS A 128 -7.53 0.06 -2.89
CA LYS A 128 -8.80 -0.56 -2.52
C LYS A 128 -9.69 -0.64 -3.75
N ALA A 129 -10.47 -1.71 -3.90
CA ALA A 129 -11.58 -1.68 -4.85
C ALA A 129 -12.57 -0.55 -4.50
N ASP A 130 -13.05 0.18 -5.51
CA ASP A 130 -14.23 1.04 -5.29
C ASP A 130 -15.45 0.13 -5.11
N THR A 131 -16.08 0.22 -3.95
CA THR A 131 -17.26 -0.55 -3.52
C THR A 131 -18.53 0.22 -3.78
#